data_AF-A0A965VK47-F1
#
_entry.id   AF-A0A965VK47-F1
#
_cell.length_a   1.000
_cell.length_b   1.000
_cell.length_c   1.000
_cell.angle_alpha   90.00
_cell.angle_beta   90.00
_cell.angle_gamma   90.00
#
_symmetry.space_group_name_H-M   'P 1'
#
loop_
_entity.id
_entity.type
_entity.pdbx_description
1 polymer ?
#
loop_
_entity_poly.entity_id
_entity_poly.type
_entity_poly.pdbx_seq_one_letter_code
_entity_poly.pdbx_strand_id
1 'polypeptide(L)'
;MLVYEGLEQFNRIVPKQITNTNTAFNTPITDSTDWQKFAERSSNFFKMLSNHIQLGTEVVFSEQFKLSFGYTFRRAQEEELERSINTTGLNFGMMFQTRRFGFSYGFQNISVPLGGHYVTFTIPIKSLRRAYK
;
A
#
# COMPACT_ATOMS: atom_id res chain seq x y z
N MET A 1 -40.90 -7.23 8.17
CA MET A 1 -40.31 -6.16 9.00
C MET A 1 -38.80 -6.29 8.87
N LEU A 2 -38.13 -5.17 8.54
CA LEU A 2 -36.70 -5.00 8.24
C LEU A 2 -36.21 -5.53 6.88
N VAL A 3 -35.56 -4.77 6.02
CA VAL A 3 -35.60 -3.34 5.64
C VAL A 3 -34.82 -3.30 4.32
N TYR A 4 -35.36 -2.58 3.34
CA TYR A 4 -34.67 -2.22 2.11
C TYR A 4 -33.51 -1.28 2.46
N GLU A 5 -32.25 -1.66 2.24
CA GLU A 5 -31.12 -0.71 2.19
C GLU A 5 -30.12 -1.10 1.09
N GLY A 6 -30.65 -1.43 -0.10
CA GLY A 6 -29.87 -1.89 -1.24
C GLY A 6 -29.74 -0.91 -2.41
N LEU A 7 -30.22 0.34 -2.31
CA LEU A 7 -30.33 1.24 -3.49
C LEU A 7 -29.84 2.68 -3.29
N GLU A 8 -29.26 3.06 -2.16
CA GLU A 8 -28.81 4.44 -1.91
C GLU A 8 -27.38 4.76 -2.44
N GLN A 9 -26.68 3.80 -3.07
CA GLN A 9 -25.25 3.98 -3.37
C GLN A 9 -24.91 4.40 -4.81
N PHE A 10 -25.88 4.49 -5.73
CA PHE A 10 -25.59 4.83 -7.14
C PHE A 10 -25.93 6.26 -7.56
N ASN A 11 -26.36 7.13 -6.64
CA ASN A 11 -26.64 8.54 -6.93
C ASN A 11 -26.03 9.52 -5.93
N ARG A 12 -24.84 9.24 -5.40
CA ARG A 12 -23.97 10.33 -4.90
C ARG A 12 -23.21 10.94 -6.08
N ILE A 13 -23.95 11.60 -6.96
CA ILE A 13 -23.43 12.86 -7.50
C ILE A 13 -23.26 13.72 -6.25
N VAL A 14 -22.03 13.84 -5.73
CA VAL A 14 -21.75 14.92 -4.79
C VAL A 14 -22.06 16.18 -5.60
N PRO A 15 -23.12 16.96 -5.29
CA PRO A 15 -23.23 18.25 -5.91
C PRO A 15 -21.99 19.01 -5.42
N LYS A 16 -21.01 19.19 -6.32
CA LYS A 16 -20.06 20.27 -6.18
C LYS A 16 -20.95 21.51 -6.08
N GLN A 17 -21.15 21.99 -4.86
CA GLN A 17 -21.97 23.17 -4.59
C GLN A 17 -21.36 24.28 -5.44
N ILE A 18 -22.01 24.59 -6.57
CA ILE A 18 -21.71 25.79 -7.35
C ILE A 18 -22.38 26.91 -6.57
N THR A 19 -21.74 27.30 -5.46
CA THR A 19 -22.07 28.53 -4.78
C THR A 19 -21.58 29.65 -5.69
N ASN A 20 -22.47 30.16 -6.55
CA ASN A 20 -22.30 31.43 -7.22
C ASN A 20 -22.39 32.56 -6.19
N THR A 21 -21.37 32.67 -5.35
CA THR A 21 -21.03 33.93 -4.72
C THR A 21 -19.88 34.51 -5.54
N ASN A 22 -20.04 35.73 -6.01
CA ASN A 22 -18.94 36.53 -6.54
C ASN A 22 -17.92 36.79 -5.41
N THR A 23 -17.13 35.77 -5.10
CA THR A 23 -15.98 35.82 -4.20
C THR A 23 -14.73 35.47 -5.00
N ALA A 24 -14.54 36.19 -6.10
CA ALA A 24 -13.29 36.16 -6.85
C ALA A 24 -12.10 36.74 -6.06
N PHE A 25 -12.29 37.20 -4.81
CA PHE A 25 -11.25 37.85 -4.00
C PHE A 25 -11.41 37.60 -2.49
N ASN A 26 -11.47 36.34 -2.04
CA ASN A 26 -11.02 36.04 -0.66
C ASN A 26 -10.53 34.61 -0.50
N THR A 27 -9.53 34.22 -1.30
CA THR A 27 -8.49 33.36 -0.72
C THR A 27 -7.80 34.22 0.33
N PRO A 28 -7.58 33.77 1.58
CA PRO A 28 -6.62 34.46 2.42
C PRO A 28 -5.32 34.51 1.62
N ILE A 29 -4.96 35.70 1.17
CA ILE A 29 -3.68 35.97 0.53
C ILE A 29 -2.70 35.80 1.68
N THR A 30 -2.31 34.55 1.93
CA THR A 30 -1.11 34.28 2.70
C THR A 30 -0.03 34.80 1.78
N ASP A 31 0.47 36.00 2.08
CA ASP A 31 1.59 36.58 1.36
C ASP A 31 2.83 35.79 1.77
N SER A 32 2.89 34.57 1.23
CA SER A 32 3.87 33.57 1.59
C SER A 32 5.21 34.07 1.08
N THR A 33 6.06 34.50 2.01
CA THR A 33 7.46 34.86 1.72
C THR A 33 8.11 33.73 0.91
N ASP A 34 9.10 34.03 0.07
CA ASP A 34 9.78 33.02 -0.76
C ASP A 34 10.26 31.80 0.04
N TRP A 35 10.60 32.00 1.33
CA TRP A 35 10.92 30.94 2.28
C TRP A 35 9.74 30.03 2.65
N GLN A 36 8.53 30.58 2.82
CA GLN A 36 7.32 29.81 3.09
C GLN A 36 6.91 28.99 1.87
N LYS A 37 7.00 29.55 0.66
CA LYS A 37 6.77 28.81 -0.60
C LYS A 37 7.79 27.69 -0.79
N PHE A 38 9.05 27.94 -0.45
CA PHE A 38 10.10 26.93 -0.47
C PHE A 38 9.81 25.81 0.55
N ALA A 39 9.43 26.15 1.78
CA ALA A 39 9.10 25.19 2.84
C ALA A 39 7.88 24.33 2.46
N GLU A 40 6.84 24.93 1.86
CA GLU A 40 5.65 24.21 1.40
C GLU A 40 5.99 23.24 0.24
N ARG A 41 6.76 23.71 -0.75
CA ARG A 41 7.20 22.86 -1.87
C ARG A 41 8.10 21.72 -1.40
N SER A 42 8.99 22.00 -0.45
CA SER A 42 9.86 21.00 0.17
C SER A 42 9.04 19.98 0.97
N SER A 43 8.09 20.43 1.77
CA SER A 43 7.17 19.57 2.53
C SER A 43 6.35 18.65 1.62
N ASN A 44 5.81 19.17 0.53
CA ASN A 44 5.06 18.39 -0.46
C ASN A 44 5.96 17.33 -1.14
N PHE A 45 7.19 17.69 -1.50
CA PHE A 45 8.16 16.74 -2.03
C PHE A 45 8.51 15.64 -1.03
N PHE A 46 8.81 15.99 0.23
CA PHE A 46 9.11 15.00 1.27
C PHE A 46 7.91 14.11 1.61
N LYS A 47 6.68 14.66 1.58
CA LYS A 47 5.45 13.87 1.72
C LYS A 47 5.33 12.84 0.59
N MET A 48 5.49 13.26 -0.66
CA MET A 48 5.45 12.35 -1.81
C MET A 48 6.52 11.27 -1.74
N LEU A 49 7.74 11.64 -1.34
CA LEU A 49 8.85 10.69 -1.19
C LEU A 49 8.54 9.65 -0.10
N SER A 50 8.04 10.09 1.06
CA SER A 50 7.75 9.20 2.19
C SER A 50 6.75 8.10 1.87
N ASN A 51 5.77 8.37 0.99
CA ASN A 51 4.75 7.40 0.58
C ASN A 51 5.27 6.29 -0.35
N HIS A 52 6.49 6.43 -0.87
CA HIS A 52 7.13 5.45 -1.75
C HIS A 52 8.30 4.71 -1.07
N ILE A 53 8.54 4.98 0.22
CA ILE A 53 9.59 4.30 0.98
C ILE A 53 9.05 3.01 1.58
N GLN A 54 9.77 1.91 1.34
CA GLN A 54 9.51 0.60 1.89
C GLN A 54 10.80 0.12 2.55
N LEU A 55 10.70 -0.40 3.77
CA LEU A 55 11.84 -1.01 4.47
C LEU A 55 11.59 -2.51 4.58
N GLY A 56 12.62 -3.31 4.33
CA GLY A 56 12.55 -4.76 4.43
C GLY A 56 13.87 -5.34 4.85
N THR A 57 13.81 -6.49 5.51
CA THR A 57 14.95 -7.31 5.88
C THR A 57 14.73 -8.73 5.38
N GLU A 58 15.78 -9.35 4.86
CA GLU A 58 15.78 -10.75 4.46
C GLU A 58 16.83 -11.49 5.29
N VAL A 59 16.40 -12.53 6.00
CA VAL A 59 17.26 -13.41 6.77
C VAL A 59 17.44 -14.68 5.97
N VAL A 60 18.68 -14.91 5.53
CA VAL A 60 19.09 -16.13 4.84
C VAL A 60 19.63 -17.11 5.87
N PHE A 61 18.87 -18.16 6.19
CA PHE A 61 19.33 -19.20 7.10
C PHE A 61 20.22 -20.22 6.41
N SER A 62 19.92 -20.52 5.15
CA SER A 62 20.66 -21.46 4.31
C SER A 62 20.43 -21.10 2.85
N GLU A 63 21.21 -21.69 1.93
CA GLU A 63 21.01 -21.54 0.47
C GLU A 63 19.58 -21.93 0.04
N GLN A 64 18.92 -22.75 0.85
CA GLN A 64 17.62 -23.33 0.58
C GLN A 64 16.48 -22.63 1.32
N PHE A 65 16.74 -21.85 2.36
CA PHE A 65 15.68 -21.29 3.21
C PHE A 65 15.94 -19.81 3.49
N LYS A 66 14.96 -18.99 3.11
CA LYS A 66 15.01 -17.54 3.28
C LYS A 66 13.70 -17.04 3.88
N LEU A 67 13.81 -16.05 4.75
CA LEU A 67 12.69 -15.43 5.42
C LEU A 67 12.78 -13.92 5.20
N SER A 68 11.72 -13.32 4.69
CA SER A 68 11.65 -11.88 4.41
C SER A 68 10.60 -11.24 5.30
N PHE A 69 10.93 -10.11 5.90
CA PHE A 69 10.00 -9.24 6.60
C PHE A 69 10.11 -7.84 6.03
N GLY A 70 9.01 -7.12 5.96
CA GLY A 70 9.05 -5.75 5.50
C GLY A 70 7.85 -4.96 5.95
N TYR A 71 8.01 -3.64 5.83
CA TYR A 71 7.04 -2.66 6.23
C TYR A 71 7.05 -1.50 5.24
N THR A 72 5.88 -1.23 4.69
CA THR A 72 5.65 -0.11 3.79
C THR A 72 5.08 1.07 4.58
N PHE A 73 5.80 2.19 4.61
CA PHE A 73 5.35 3.39 5.29
C PHE A 73 4.31 4.11 4.42
N ARG A 74 3.02 3.86 4.68
CA ARG A 74 1.95 4.70 4.16
C ARG A 74 1.47 5.63 5.27
N ARG A 75 1.55 6.95 5.04
CA ARG A 75 0.98 7.91 5.99
C ARG A 75 -0.54 7.79 5.95
N ALA A 76 -1.14 7.59 7.13
CA ALA A 76 -2.58 7.56 7.37
C ALA A 76 -3.33 8.87 7.03
N GLN A 77 -2.67 9.88 6.45
CA GLN A 77 -3.24 11.21 6.20
C GLN A 77 -4.22 11.25 5.01
N GLU A 78 -4.44 10.14 4.31
CA GLU A 78 -5.56 9.96 3.35
C GLU A 78 -6.65 9.00 3.89
N GLU A 79 -6.42 8.35 5.04
CA GLU A 79 -7.41 7.55 5.76
C GLU A 79 -7.78 8.23 7.08
N GLU A 80 -8.19 9.49 7.02
CA GLU A 80 -8.94 10.17 8.09
C GLU A 80 -10.37 9.58 8.21
N LEU A 81 -10.48 8.25 8.16
CA LEU A 81 -11.61 7.50 8.68
C LEU A 81 -11.18 7.01 10.05
N GLU A 82 -11.38 7.90 10.99
CA GLU A 82 -11.60 7.66 12.41
C GLU A 82 -11.61 6.17 12.79
N ARG A 83 -10.59 5.75 13.55
CA ARG A 83 -10.64 4.58 14.46
C ARG A 83 -10.32 3.20 13.88
N SER A 84 -9.25 3.05 13.10
CA SER A 84 -8.57 1.75 12.98
C SER A 84 -7.09 1.90 13.30
N ILE A 85 -6.58 1.00 14.13
CA ILE A 85 -5.15 0.87 14.41
C ILE A 85 -4.47 0.49 13.09
N ASN A 86 -3.87 1.48 12.42
CA ASN A 86 -3.19 1.34 11.12
C ASN A 86 -1.99 0.38 11.24
N THR A 87 -2.28 -0.92 11.19
CA THR A 87 -1.30 -2.01 11.01
C THR A 87 -1.07 -2.27 9.52
N THR A 88 -1.44 -1.29 8.69
CA THR A 88 -1.37 -1.30 7.24
C THR A 88 0.09 -1.17 6.80
N GLY A 89 0.56 -2.10 5.96
CA GLY A 89 1.88 -2.06 5.35
C GLY A 89 2.84 -3.19 5.76
N LEU A 90 2.47 -4.08 6.69
CA LEU A 90 3.30 -5.22 7.06
C LEU A 90 3.30 -6.29 5.96
N ASN A 91 4.48 -6.79 5.61
CA ASN A 91 4.67 -7.91 4.73
C ASN A 91 5.60 -8.96 5.36
N PHE A 92 5.32 -10.22 5.07
CA PHE A 92 6.08 -11.37 5.54
C PHE A 92 6.16 -12.40 4.41
N GLY A 93 7.33 -13.00 4.21
CA GLY A 93 7.55 -14.00 3.17
C GLY A 93 8.51 -15.07 3.65
N MET A 94 8.31 -16.28 3.14
CA MET A 94 9.13 -17.45 3.39
C MET A 94 9.39 -18.15 2.07
N MET A 95 10.65 -18.45 1.79
CA MET A 95 11.06 -19.14 0.58
C MET A 95 11.85 -20.39 0.95
N PHE A 96 11.45 -21.50 0.37
CA PHE A 96 12.14 -22.78 0.46
C PHE A 96 12.49 -23.28 -0.95
N GLN A 97 13.76 -23.39 -1.28
CA GLN A 97 14.25 -23.81 -2.58
C GLN A 97 15.11 -25.07 -2.47
N THR A 98 14.75 -26.12 -3.21
CA THR A 98 15.58 -27.31 -3.39
C THR A 98 15.97 -27.50 -4.86
N ARG A 99 16.87 -28.44 -5.16
CA ARG A 99 17.37 -28.70 -6.53
C ARG A 99 16.29 -29.18 -7.50
N ARG A 100 15.14 -29.65 -6.99
CA ARG A 100 14.06 -30.27 -7.77
C ARG A 100 12.76 -29.46 -7.79
N PHE A 101 12.50 -28.63 -6.79
CA PHE A 101 11.32 -27.79 -6.66
C PHE A 101 11.62 -26.60 -5.75
N GLY A 102 10.84 -25.54 -5.88
CA GLY A 102 10.84 -24.38 -5.00
C GLY A 102 9.42 -24.10 -4.54
N PHE A 103 9.31 -23.67 -3.29
CA PHE A 103 8.09 -23.22 -2.67
C PHE A 103 8.34 -21.83 -2.08
N SER A 104 7.43 -20.92 -2.31
CA SER A 104 7.45 -19.61 -1.68
C SER A 104 6.06 -19.25 -1.23
N TYR A 105 5.99 -18.74 -0.01
CA TYR A 105 4.80 -18.22 0.60
C TYR A 105 5.08 -16.78 0.95
N GLY A 106 4.10 -15.91 0.79
CA GLY A 106 4.14 -14.67 1.52
C GLY A 106 2.79 -14.02 1.64
N PHE A 107 2.83 -12.97 2.41
CA PHE A 107 1.71 -12.27 2.97
C PHE A 107 2.00 -10.79 2.90
N GLN A 108 1.01 -10.02 2.46
CA GLN A 108 1.08 -8.58 2.40
C GLN A 108 -0.21 -8.01 2.99
N ASN A 109 -0.10 -7.15 3.99
CA ASN A 109 -1.22 -6.43 4.56
C ASN A 109 -1.23 -5.02 3.97
N ILE A 110 -2.08 -4.77 2.96
CA ILE A 110 -2.10 -3.51 2.19
C ILE A 110 -3.13 -2.53 2.75
N SER A 111 -4.18 -3.01 3.43
CA SER A 111 -5.16 -2.27 4.23
C SER A 111 -6.01 -3.28 5.05
N VAL A 112 -6.64 -2.86 6.15
CA VAL A 112 -7.64 -3.69 6.87
C VAL A 112 -8.96 -3.51 6.10
N PRO A 113 -9.44 -4.44 5.24
CA PRO A 113 -9.41 -5.91 5.36
C PRO A 113 -8.71 -6.66 4.19
N LEU A 114 -7.94 -5.96 3.36
CA LEU A 114 -7.35 -6.43 2.12
C LEU A 114 -5.91 -6.96 2.32
N GLY A 115 -5.76 -7.93 3.23
CA GLY A 115 -4.54 -8.73 3.34
C GLY A 115 -4.51 -9.82 2.26
N GLY A 116 -3.46 -9.85 1.45
CA GLY A 116 -3.28 -10.85 0.39
C GLY A 116 -2.25 -11.91 0.77
N HIS A 117 -2.58 -13.18 0.54
CA HIS A 117 -1.63 -14.29 0.61
C HIS A 117 -1.22 -14.71 -0.80
N TYR A 118 0.07 -14.87 -1.05
CA TYR A 118 0.61 -15.39 -2.29
C TYR A 118 1.36 -16.69 -2.02
N VAL A 119 1.05 -17.70 -2.84
CA VAL A 119 1.70 -19.00 -2.80
C VAL A 119 2.24 -19.28 -4.19
N THR A 120 3.53 -19.55 -4.29
CA THR A 120 4.21 -19.80 -5.56
C THR A 120 4.97 -21.11 -5.48
N PHE A 121 4.72 -21.97 -6.46
CA PHE A 121 5.44 -23.21 -6.68
C PHE A 121 6.31 -23.08 -7.92
N THR A 122 7.55 -23.54 -7.84
CA THR A 122 8.53 -23.47 -8.92
C THR A 122 9.09 -24.86 -9.20
N ILE A 123 9.10 -25.28 -10.47
CA ILE A 123 9.69 -26.56 -10.88
C ILE A 123 10.76 -26.28 -11.93
N PRO A 124 12.06 -26.51 -11.64
CA PRO A 124 13.12 -26.32 -12.62
C PRO A 124 13.02 -27.34 -13.76
N ILE A 125 13.05 -26.89 -15.02
CA ILE A 125 13.00 -27.76 -16.22
C ILE A 125 14.08 -28.87 -16.21
N LYS A 126 15.24 -28.59 -15.61
CA LYS A 126 16.34 -29.55 -15.48
C LYS A 126 15.96 -30.76 -14.62
N SER A 127 15.06 -30.61 -13.63
CA SER A 127 14.60 -31.72 -12.80
C SER A 127 13.67 -32.66 -13.58
N LEU A 128 12.84 -32.10 -14.47
CA LEU A 128 11.92 -32.87 -15.32
C LEU A 128 12.67 -33.76 -16.32
N ARG A 129 13.72 -33.23 -16.98
CA ARG A 129 14.49 -34.01 -17.96
C ARG A 129 15.21 -35.22 -17.35
N ARG A 130 15.56 -35.17 -16.06
CA ARG A 130 16.21 -36.28 -15.35
C ARG A 130 15.21 -37.37 -14.93
N ALA A 131 13.92 -37.06 -14.83
CA ALA A 131 12.88 -38.04 -14.49
C ALA A 131 12.46 -38.93 -15.68
N TYR A 132 12.80 -38.52 -16.91
CA TYR A 132 12.44 -39.23 -18.15
C TYR A 132 13.59 -40.08 -18.74
N LYS A 133 14.73 -40.14 -18.06
CA LYS A 133 15.89 -40.98 -18.44
C LYS A 133 16.02 -42.12 -17.45
#